data_AF-A0A8T6F9G3-F1
#
_entry.id   AF-A0A8T6F9G3-F1
#
_cell.length_a   1.000
_cell.length_b   1.000
_cell.length_c   1.000
_cell.angle_alpha   90.00
_cell.angle_beta   90.00
_cell.angle_gamma   90.00
#
_symmetry.space_group_name_H-M   'P 1'
#
loop_
_entity.id
_entity.type
_entity.pdbx_description
1 polymer ?
#
loop_
_entity_poly.entity_id
_entity_poly.type
_entity_poly.pdbx_seq_one_letter_code
_entity_poly.pdbx_strand_id
1 'polypeptide(L)'
;MDARRELSLGKICAGHSPCDGPQGTRHHAHAGEHRFIFGLIEIPLSPYLEVGPVTLRFYGPIVVAGIAAGWWICRRYAHAVGITVDDVDAIALWAIIAGIVGTRALHVIDKWPEIYASDPLLAPQIWRGGGAIWGGIIGGVAGGAIAAWRHGIYIPAVADVGALGLILGQAIGRLANVVNGEHTRVASDLPWAFLYTNPATLAARDATGATFPAHPAHLYELLADVLILAVLIFAISRWGGSGRVFALYAFSYSLFRFLITFLRQDELYGPFSQAQWIAVAIGLVAGLALFLFWTGRLSTRTMHWRRARGQAPPINPDPSD
;
A
#
# COMPACT_ATOMS: atom_id res chain seq x y z
N MET A 1 -47.69 -23.45 4.94
CA MET A 1 -47.83 -21.98 4.97
C MET A 1 -46.46 -21.41 5.29
N ASP A 2 -45.64 -21.39 4.25
CA ASP A 2 -44.33 -20.73 4.20
C ASP A 2 -44.52 -19.21 4.07
N ALA A 3 -43.71 -18.44 4.79
CA ALA A 3 -43.15 -17.14 4.36
C ALA A 3 -42.55 -16.43 5.58
N ARG A 4 -41.20 -16.35 5.61
CA ARG A 4 -40.37 -15.20 6.05
C ARG A 4 -38.99 -15.68 6.50
N ARG A 5 -38.06 -15.81 5.56
CA ARG A 5 -36.61 -15.60 5.77
C ARG A 5 -35.80 -15.66 4.47
N GLU A 6 -36.29 -15.01 3.43
CA GLU A 6 -35.48 -14.71 2.24
C GLU A 6 -35.79 -13.29 1.80
N LEU A 7 -34.95 -12.34 2.20
CA LEU A 7 -34.85 -11.01 1.59
C LEU A 7 -33.56 -10.36 2.11
N SER A 8 -32.67 -10.00 1.17
CA SER A 8 -31.51 -9.11 1.32
C SER A 8 -30.09 -9.70 1.20
N LEU A 9 -29.87 -10.70 0.35
CA LEU A 9 -28.52 -10.99 -0.20
C LEU A 9 -28.46 -11.08 -1.74
N GLY A 10 -29.56 -10.79 -2.44
CA GLY A 10 -29.68 -11.02 -3.89
C GLY A 10 -29.70 -9.77 -4.81
N LYS A 11 -29.26 -8.59 -4.37
CA LYS A 11 -29.38 -7.35 -5.19
C LYS A 11 -28.15 -6.43 -5.17
N ILE A 12 -26.95 -6.97 -5.42
CA ILE A 12 -25.77 -6.14 -5.76
C ILE A 12 -25.15 -6.51 -7.13
N CYS A 13 -25.62 -7.56 -7.81
CA CYS A 13 -25.07 -7.98 -9.12
C CYS A 13 -26.07 -7.92 -10.28
N ALA A 14 -26.99 -6.95 -10.29
CA ALA A 14 -27.92 -6.77 -11.41
C ALA A 14 -27.77 -5.36 -11.98
N GLY A 15 -26.78 -5.18 -12.84
CA GLY A 15 -26.54 -3.88 -13.46
C GLY A 15 -25.38 -3.82 -14.44
N HIS A 16 -25.05 -4.88 -15.18
CA HIS A 16 -24.21 -4.78 -16.37
C HIS A 16 -24.76 -5.73 -17.45
N SER A 17 -25.06 -5.15 -18.61
CA SER A 17 -25.58 -5.80 -19.82
C SER A 17 -24.68 -6.92 -20.34
N PRO A 18 -25.21 -7.86 -21.15
CA PRO A 18 -24.40 -8.90 -21.77
C PRO A 18 -23.40 -8.25 -22.74
N CYS A 19 -22.13 -8.64 -22.63
CA CYS A 19 -21.09 -8.26 -23.59
C CYS A 19 -21.31 -8.99 -24.92
N ASP A 20 -22.14 -8.42 -25.80
CA ASP A 20 -22.13 -8.70 -27.23
C ASP A 20 -21.45 -7.54 -27.96
N GLY A 21 -20.25 -7.80 -28.49
CA GLY A 21 -19.47 -6.84 -29.29
C GLY A 21 -18.19 -7.49 -29.83
N PRO A 22 -17.93 -7.48 -31.15
CA PRO A 22 -17.02 -8.42 -31.80
C PRO A 22 -15.59 -7.90 -31.91
N GLN A 23 -14.60 -8.70 -31.53
CA GLN A 23 -13.36 -8.93 -32.27
C GLN A 23 -12.45 -9.87 -31.48
N GLY A 24 -12.02 -10.93 -32.16
CA GLY A 24 -11.43 -12.10 -31.55
C GLY A 24 -10.04 -11.88 -30.97
N THR A 25 -9.88 -12.28 -29.72
CA THR A 25 -8.69 -12.99 -29.27
C THR A 25 -9.15 -14.33 -28.71
N ARG A 26 -8.91 -15.40 -29.49
CA ARG A 26 -9.12 -16.77 -29.04
C ARG A 26 -8.11 -17.06 -27.93
N HIS A 27 -8.49 -16.84 -26.68
CA HIS A 27 -7.86 -17.57 -25.59
C HIS A 27 -8.65 -18.87 -25.40
N HIS A 28 -8.04 -19.95 -25.87
CA HIS A 28 -8.49 -21.31 -25.64
C HIS A 28 -8.72 -21.49 -24.14
N ALA A 29 -9.98 -21.59 -23.74
CA ALA A 29 -10.37 -22.24 -22.50
C ALA A 29 -9.96 -23.71 -22.62
N HIS A 30 -8.77 -24.04 -22.13
CA HIS A 30 -8.41 -25.42 -21.86
C HIS A 30 -9.16 -25.86 -20.61
N ALA A 31 -10.37 -26.37 -20.83
CA ALA A 31 -11.03 -27.24 -19.89
C ALA A 31 -10.20 -28.53 -19.76
N GLY A 32 -9.83 -28.90 -18.53
CA GLY A 32 -9.67 -30.31 -18.16
C GLY A 32 -8.34 -31.01 -18.42
N GLU A 33 -7.19 -30.35 -18.26
CA GLU A 33 -5.93 -31.09 -18.00
C GLU A 33 -5.28 -30.54 -16.74
N HIS A 34 -5.29 -31.32 -15.66
CA HIS A 34 -4.42 -31.10 -14.51
C HIS A 34 -2.97 -31.37 -14.95
N ARG A 35 -2.37 -30.41 -15.65
CA ARG A 35 -0.93 -30.39 -15.84
C ARG A 35 -0.31 -30.26 -14.46
N PHE A 36 0.41 -31.30 -14.04
CA PHE A 36 1.22 -31.24 -12.83
C PHE A 36 2.25 -30.13 -12.99
N ILE A 37 1.96 -28.95 -12.44
CA ILE A 37 2.92 -27.85 -12.35
C ILE A 37 3.89 -28.22 -11.24
N PHE A 38 5.09 -28.66 -11.62
CA PHE A 38 6.17 -28.91 -10.69
C PHE A 38 6.49 -27.61 -9.92
N GLY A 39 6.42 -27.63 -8.59
CA GLY A 39 6.68 -26.44 -7.75
C GLY A 39 5.45 -25.58 -7.40
N LEU A 40 4.24 -25.98 -7.79
CA LEU A 40 3.01 -25.29 -7.39
C LEU A 40 2.94 -25.08 -5.86
N ILE A 41 2.73 -23.85 -5.43
CA ILE A 41 2.63 -23.50 -4.01
C ILE A 41 1.15 -23.43 -3.64
N GLU A 42 0.69 -24.43 -2.89
CA GLU A 42 -0.67 -24.46 -2.35
C GLU A 42 -0.77 -23.64 -1.06
N ILE A 43 -1.79 -22.79 -0.99
CA ILE A 43 -2.07 -21.95 0.18
C ILE A 43 -3.42 -22.37 0.79
N PRO A 44 -3.39 -23.18 1.86
CA PRO A 44 -4.60 -23.63 2.57
C PRO A 44 -5.08 -22.65 3.65
N LEU A 45 -4.38 -21.52 3.82
CA LEU A 45 -4.58 -20.62 4.95
C LEU A 45 -5.97 -19.96 4.92
N SER A 46 -6.62 -19.92 6.09
CA SER A 46 -7.85 -19.14 6.29
C SER A 46 -7.50 -17.66 6.49
N PRO A 47 -8.24 -16.71 5.87
CA PRO A 47 -7.99 -15.28 6.06
C PRO A 47 -8.46 -14.74 7.42
N TYR A 48 -9.16 -15.55 8.21
CA TYR A 48 -9.65 -15.19 9.53
C TYR A 48 -9.60 -16.38 10.50
N LEU A 49 -9.64 -16.02 11.79
CA LEU A 49 -9.82 -16.92 12.91
C LEU A 49 -11.15 -16.60 13.60
N GLU A 50 -11.98 -17.61 13.80
CA GLU A 50 -13.21 -17.48 14.58
C GLU A 50 -12.92 -17.80 16.05
N VAL A 51 -13.14 -16.83 16.94
CA VAL A 51 -13.00 -16.98 18.38
C VAL A 51 -14.36 -16.70 19.02
N GLY A 52 -15.19 -17.75 19.13
CA GLY A 52 -16.57 -17.62 19.58
C GLY A 52 -17.39 -16.71 18.63
N PRO A 53 -18.09 -15.68 19.14
CA PRO A 53 -18.87 -14.77 18.30
C PRO A 53 -18.03 -13.72 17.55
N VAL A 54 -16.71 -13.71 17.74
CA VAL A 54 -15.81 -12.70 17.17
C VAL A 54 -14.99 -13.31 16.04
N THR A 55 -15.12 -12.75 14.84
CA THR A 55 -14.27 -13.10 13.68
C THR A 55 -13.07 -12.16 13.62
N LEU A 56 -11.88 -12.68 13.90
CA LEU A 56 -10.62 -11.95 13.77
C LEU A 56 -10.04 -12.12 12.37
N ARG A 57 -10.05 -11.07 11.57
CA ARG A 57 -9.39 -11.06 10.25
C ARG A 57 -7.91 -10.76 10.41
N PHE A 58 -7.03 -11.57 9.80
CA PHE A 58 -5.57 -11.39 9.93
C PHE A 58 -5.06 -10.09 9.30
N TYR A 59 -5.82 -9.52 8.35
CA TYR A 59 -5.50 -8.25 7.71
C TYR A 59 -5.22 -7.12 8.72
N GLY A 60 -6.09 -6.95 9.73
CA GLY A 60 -5.96 -5.87 10.72
C GLY A 60 -4.65 -5.94 11.52
N PRO A 61 -4.37 -7.05 12.22
CA PRO A 61 -3.11 -7.25 12.94
C PRO A 61 -1.87 -7.07 12.07
N ILE A 62 -1.87 -7.55 10.82
CA ILE A 62 -0.73 -7.39 9.90
C ILE A 62 -0.52 -5.92 9.53
N VAL A 63 -1.60 -5.17 9.26
CA VAL A 63 -1.50 -3.72 8.99
C VAL A 63 -0.97 -2.97 10.21
N VAL A 64 -1.43 -3.30 11.42
CA VAL A 64 -0.89 -2.71 12.67
C VAL A 64 0.59 -3.03 12.82
N ALA A 65 1.01 -4.27 12.55
CA ALA A 65 2.42 -4.64 12.55
C ALA A 65 3.23 -3.85 11.51
N GLY A 66 2.66 -3.61 10.31
CA GLY A 66 3.27 -2.78 9.28
C GLY A 66 3.45 -1.32 9.72
N ILE A 67 2.44 -0.73 10.36
CA ILE A 67 2.53 0.63 10.93
C ILE A 67 3.60 0.67 12.03
N ALA A 68 3.61 -0.30 12.94
CA ALA A 68 4.59 -0.38 14.03
C ALA A 68 6.02 -0.54 13.52
N ALA A 69 6.23 -1.39 12.51
CA ALA A 69 7.52 -1.58 11.87
C ALA A 69 7.96 -0.30 11.11
N GLY A 70 7.03 0.34 10.41
CA GLY A 70 7.28 1.61 9.73
C GLY A 70 7.67 2.73 10.70
N TRP A 71 6.98 2.83 11.83
CA TRP A 71 7.34 3.74 12.91
C TRP A 71 8.72 3.42 13.50
N TRP A 72 8.99 2.14 13.79
CA TRP A 72 10.28 1.68 14.32
C TRP A 72 11.46 2.04 13.40
N ILE A 73 11.35 1.78 12.09
CA ILE A 73 12.44 2.11 11.16
C ILE A 73 12.63 3.62 11.02
N CYS A 74 11.55 4.40 11.08
CA CYS A 74 11.64 5.87 11.09
C CYS A 74 12.48 6.37 12.27
N ARG A 75 12.23 5.84 13.49
CA ARG A 75 13.03 6.18 14.68
C ARG A 75 14.49 5.79 14.51
N ARG A 76 14.74 4.60 13.95
CA ARG A 76 16.10 4.07 13.74
C ARG A 76 16.97 4.94 12.83
N TYR A 77 16.36 5.66 11.88
CA TYR A 77 17.04 6.52 10.91
C TYR A 77 16.80 8.02 11.12
N ALA A 78 16.16 8.42 12.23
CA ALA A 78 15.93 9.82 12.59
C ALA A 78 17.23 10.66 12.57
N HIS A 79 18.30 10.12 13.16
CA HIS A 79 19.61 10.78 13.21
C HIS A 79 20.23 11.02 11.82
N ALA A 80 19.97 10.14 10.85
CA ALA A 80 20.51 10.27 9.49
C ALA A 80 20.01 11.54 8.79
N VAL A 81 18.82 12.02 9.16
CA VAL A 81 18.25 13.25 8.60
C VAL A 81 18.27 14.44 9.55
N GLY A 82 18.73 14.25 10.80
CA GLY A 82 18.82 15.30 11.82
C GLY A 82 17.51 15.68 12.47
N ILE A 83 16.59 14.73 12.61
CA ILE A 83 15.39 14.87 13.44
C ILE A 83 15.57 14.04 14.72
N THR A 84 14.94 14.46 15.82
CA THR A 84 14.98 13.68 17.06
C THR A 84 14.00 12.51 17.00
N VAL A 85 14.17 11.54 17.88
CA VAL A 85 13.20 10.43 18.01
C VAL A 85 11.85 10.95 18.50
N ASP A 86 11.83 11.92 19.41
CA ASP A 86 10.61 12.55 19.92
C ASP A 86 9.83 13.26 18.80
N ASP A 87 10.55 13.91 17.88
CA ASP A 87 9.94 14.51 16.69
C ASP A 87 9.28 13.46 15.79
N VAL A 88 9.95 12.32 15.57
CA VAL A 88 9.39 11.20 14.79
C VAL A 88 8.14 10.66 15.47
N ASP A 89 8.18 10.47 16.79
CA ASP A 89 7.07 9.93 17.57
C ASP A 89 5.85 10.88 17.51
N ALA A 90 6.08 12.19 17.66
CA ALA A 90 5.04 13.21 17.54
C ALA A 90 4.44 13.26 16.12
N ILE A 91 5.28 13.29 15.09
CA ILE A 91 4.83 13.31 13.69
C ILE A 91 4.05 12.04 13.34
N ALA A 92 4.57 10.86 13.72
CA ALA A 92 3.95 9.58 13.45
C ALA A 92 2.56 9.47 14.11
N LEU A 93 2.44 9.92 15.37
CA LEU A 93 1.16 9.95 16.08
C LEU A 93 0.12 10.77 15.32
N TRP A 94 0.46 12.00 14.92
CA TRP A 94 -0.46 12.86 14.17
C TRP A 94 -0.77 12.32 12.78
N ALA A 95 0.19 11.71 12.09
CA ALA A 95 -0.02 11.07 10.80
C ALA A 95 -0.98 9.86 10.93
N ILE A 96 -0.82 9.02 11.95
CA ILE A 96 -1.69 7.86 12.17
C ILE A 96 -3.11 8.31 12.52
N ILE A 97 -3.26 9.25 13.46
CA ILE A 97 -4.59 9.77 13.85
C ILE A 97 -5.28 10.41 12.65
N ALA A 98 -4.60 11.31 11.94
CA ALA A 98 -5.17 11.98 10.77
C ALA A 98 -5.46 11.01 9.62
N GLY A 99 -4.67 9.95 9.46
CA GLY A 99 -4.94 8.86 8.52
C GLY A 99 -6.21 8.08 8.87
N ILE A 100 -6.40 7.72 10.14
CA ILE A 100 -7.63 7.03 10.61
C ILE A 100 -8.86 7.92 10.44
N VAL A 101 -8.75 9.21 10.77
CA VAL A 101 -9.84 10.17 10.57
C VAL A 101 -10.11 10.37 9.08
N GLY A 102 -9.08 10.53 8.27
CA GLY A 102 -9.19 10.78 6.84
C GLY A 102 -9.79 9.59 6.08
N THR A 103 -9.36 8.35 6.38
CA THR A 103 -9.94 7.15 5.75
C THR A 103 -11.43 7.03 6.04
N ARG A 104 -11.85 7.38 7.26
CA ARG A 104 -13.25 7.34 7.63
C ARG A 104 -14.05 8.48 7.01
N ALA A 105 -13.53 9.71 7.08
CA ALA A 105 -14.20 10.89 6.54
C ALA A 105 -14.48 10.75 5.03
N LEU A 106 -13.48 10.32 4.25
CA LEU A 106 -13.67 10.14 2.81
C LEU A 106 -14.67 9.02 2.50
N HIS A 107 -14.62 7.90 3.23
CA HIS A 107 -15.61 6.84 3.09
C HIS A 107 -17.04 7.30 3.38
N VAL A 108 -17.22 8.14 4.42
CA VAL A 108 -18.52 8.72 4.77
C VAL A 108 -19.03 9.67 3.68
N ILE A 109 -18.14 10.47 3.10
CA ILE A 109 -18.47 11.37 1.99
C ILE A 109 -18.93 10.55 0.78
N ASP A 110 -18.15 9.56 0.36
CA ASP A 110 -18.42 8.74 -0.82
C ASP A 110 -19.72 7.95 -0.71
N LYS A 111 -20.05 7.48 0.51
CA LYS A 111 -21.23 6.66 0.79
C LYS A 111 -22.35 7.41 1.49
N TRP A 112 -22.32 8.74 1.47
CA TRP A 112 -23.31 9.56 2.14
C TRP A 112 -24.75 9.25 1.72
N PRO A 113 -25.10 9.28 0.42
CA PRO A 113 -26.50 9.07 0.01
C PRO A 113 -26.96 7.63 0.23
N GLU A 114 -26.05 6.66 0.12
CA GLU A 114 -26.35 5.22 0.17
C GLU A 114 -26.50 4.70 1.61
N ILE A 115 -25.70 5.20 2.55
CA ILE A 115 -25.55 4.61 3.89
C ILE A 115 -25.87 5.62 5.00
N TYR A 116 -25.31 6.82 4.94
CA TYR A 116 -25.28 7.72 6.10
C TYR A 116 -26.43 8.73 6.14
N ALA A 117 -27.08 9.00 5.00
CA ALA A 117 -28.24 9.88 4.94
C ALA A 117 -29.44 9.34 5.74
N SER A 118 -29.58 8.01 5.84
CA SER A 118 -30.65 7.35 6.60
C SER A 118 -30.31 7.15 8.08
N ASP A 119 -29.03 6.98 8.43
CA ASP A 119 -28.56 6.89 9.80
C ASP A 119 -27.16 7.54 9.98
N PRO A 120 -27.11 8.85 10.28
CA PRO A 120 -25.86 9.57 10.46
C PRO A 120 -25.01 9.07 11.63
N LEU A 121 -25.60 8.37 12.61
CA LEU A 121 -24.86 7.82 13.75
C LEU A 121 -23.94 6.66 13.36
N LEU A 122 -24.08 6.12 12.14
CA LEU A 122 -23.13 5.16 11.59
C LEU A 122 -21.79 5.81 11.25
N ALA A 123 -21.74 7.11 10.96
CA ALA A 123 -20.52 7.80 10.50
C ALA A 123 -19.30 7.63 11.44
N PRO A 124 -19.41 7.77 12.78
CA PRO A 124 -18.25 7.57 13.67
C PRO A 124 -17.91 6.09 13.96
N GLN A 125 -18.73 5.12 13.56
CA GLN A 125 -18.59 3.71 13.98
C GLN A 125 -17.53 2.96 13.16
N ILE A 126 -16.25 3.26 13.39
CA ILE A 126 -15.12 2.67 12.66
C ILE A 126 -15.00 1.14 12.82
N TRP A 127 -15.53 0.56 13.89
CA TRP A 127 -15.51 -0.88 14.15
C TRP A 127 -16.46 -1.68 13.24
N ARG A 128 -17.40 -1.01 12.55
CA ARG A 128 -18.25 -1.66 11.54
C ARG A 128 -17.54 -1.84 10.19
N GLY A 129 -16.29 -1.41 10.07
CA GLY A 129 -15.56 -1.34 8.82
C GLY A 129 -15.96 -0.13 7.97
N GLY A 130 -15.49 -0.08 6.73
CA GLY A 130 -15.73 1.03 5.81
C GLY A 130 -14.69 2.14 5.94
N GLY A 131 -13.58 2.00 5.20
CA GLY A 131 -12.53 3.00 5.08
C GLY A 131 -12.16 3.22 3.62
N ALA A 132 -11.81 4.45 3.28
CA ALA A 132 -11.37 4.84 1.96
C ALA A 132 -9.86 5.07 1.97
N ILE A 133 -9.11 4.25 1.24
CA ILE A 133 -7.64 4.26 1.24
C ILE A 133 -7.05 5.64 0.92
N TRP A 134 -7.66 6.36 -0.03
CA TRP A 134 -7.25 7.73 -0.41
C TRP A 134 -7.40 8.71 0.75
N GLY A 135 -8.44 8.57 1.55
CA GLY A 135 -8.66 9.39 2.73
C GLY A 135 -7.57 9.15 3.77
N GLY A 136 -7.15 7.89 3.93
CA GLY A 136 -6.03 7.54 4.81
C GLY A 136 -4.71 8.13 4.36
N ILE A 137 -4.41 8.07 3.06
CA ILE A 137 -3.19 8.64 2.48
C ILE A 137 -3.18 10.17 2.63
N ILE A 138 -4.26 10.84 2.22
CA ILE A 138 -4.36 12.31 2.28
C ILE A 138 -4.32 12.78 3.74
N GLY A 139 -5.10 12.13 4.62
CA GLY A 139 -5.14 12.45 6.04
C GLY A 139 -3.78 12.26 6.71
N GLY A 140 -3.11 11.13 6.46
CA GLY A 140 -1.81 10.84 7.07
C GLY A 140 -0.71 11.78 6.60
N VAL A 141 -0.64 12.07 5.30
CA VAL A 141 0.33 13.05 4.75
C VAL A 141 0.07 14.44 5.31
N ALA A 142 -1.19 14.89 5.34
CA ALA A 142 -1.56 16.20 5.88
C ALA A 142 -1.24 16.31 7.38
N GLY A 143 -1.63 15.31 8.18
CA GLY A 143 -1.37 15.27 9.63
C GLY A 143 0.13 15.29 9.95
N GLY A 144 0.91 14.47 9.26
CA GLY A 144 2.36 14.43 9.42
C GLY A 144 3.03 15.75 8.98
N ALA A 145 2.61 16.34 7.86
CA ALA A 145 3.15 17.61 7.38
C ALA A 145 2.80 18.78 8.32
N ILE A 146 1.58 18.82 8.85
CA ILE A 146 1.15 19.83 9.83
C ILE A 146 1.95 19.68 11.12
N ALA A 147 2.12 18.46 11.64
CA ALA A 147 2.93 18.21 12.83
C ALA A 147 4.39 18.64 12.61
N ALA A 148 5.00 18.25 11.49
CA ALA A 148 6.36 18.67 11.14
C ALA A 148 6.49 20.19 11.07
N TRP A 149 5.54 20.87 10.42
CA TRP A 149 5.51 22.33 10.34
C TRP A 149 5.41 22.99 11.72
N ARG A 150 4.52 22.50 12.59
CA ARG A 150 4.34 23.05 13.96
C ARG A 150 5.57 22.84 14.85
N HIS A 151 6.32 21.77 14.64
CA HIS A 151 7.61 21.52 15.32
C HIS A 151 8.79 22.25 14.64
N GLY A 152 8.51 23.02 13.58
CA GLY A 152 9.51 23.77 12.82
C GLY A 152 10.48 22.90 12.04
N ILE A 153 10.11 21.64 11.76
CA ILE A 153 10.95 20.60 11.15
C ILE A 153 10.93 20.75 9.64
N TYR A 154 12.10 20.54 9.04
CA TYR A 154 12.24 20.54 7.59
C TYR A 154 11.47 19.35 6.98
N ILE A 155 10.33 19.64 6.34
CA ILE A 155 9.40 18.63 5.80
C ILE A 155 10.10 17.60 4.89
N PRO A 156 11.04 17.97 3.99
CA PRO A 156 11.72 16.96 3.18
C PRO A 156 12.56 15.96 3.98
N ALA A 157 13.09 16.35 5.15
CA ALA A 157 13.78 15.41 6.04
C ALA A 157 12.80 14.39 6.65
N VAL A 158 11.60 14.86 7.02
CA VAL A 158 10.51 14.00 7.50
C VAL A 158 10.03 13.06 6.40
N ALA A 159 9.89 13.57 5.17
CA ALA A 159 9.50 12.77 4.01
C ALA A 159 10.52 11.67 3.69
N ASP A 160 11.83 11.98 3.77
CA ASP A 160 12.89 11.00 3.52
C ASP A 160 12.86 9.83 4.52
N VAL A 161 12.70 10.12 5.82
CA VAL A 161 12.56 9.07 6.84
C VAL A 161 11.22 8.36 6.71
N GLY A 162 10.14 9.11 6.46
CA GLY A 162 8.80 8.58 6.22
C GLY A 162 8.75 7.61 5.05
N ALA A 163 9.57 7.80 4.00
CA ALA A 163 9.68 6.88 2.87
C ALA A 163 10.09 5.46 3.30
N LEU A 164 11.02 5.35 4.27
CA LEU A 164 11.41 4.05 4.84
C LEU A 164 10.23 3.39 5.56
N GLY A 165 9.50 4.18 6.34
CA GLY A 165 8.33 3.68 7.07
C GLY A 165 7.21 3.23 6.13
N LEU A 166 6.96 4.01 5.07
CA LEU A 166 5.95 3.71 4.06
C LEU A 166 6.25 2.40 3.31
N ILE A 167 7.47 2.26 2.78
CA ILE A 167 7.82 1.07 1.99
C ILE A 167 7.88 -0.20 2.84
N LEU A 168 8.35 -0.10 4.10
CA LEU A 168 8.33 -1.24 5.03
C LEU A 168 6.90 -1.62 5.44
N GLY A 169 6.05 -0.63 5.68
CA GLY A 169 4.63 -0.84 5.94
C GLY A 169 3.92 -1.49 4.74
N GLN A 170 4.24 -1.05 3.52
CA GLN A 170 3.74 -1.66 2.28
C GLN A 170 4.17 -3.11 2.14
N ALA A 171 5.46 -3.40 2.33
CA ALA A 171 6.01 -4.76 2.30
C ALA A 171 5.25 -5.69 3.27
N ILE A 172 5.13 -5.31 4.54
CA ILE A 172 4.40 -6.11 5.54
C ILE A 172 2.92 -6.22 5.17
N GLY A 173 2.31 -5.16 4.65
CA GLY A 173 0.95 -5.16 4.14
C GLY A 173 0.72 -6.19 3.02
N ARG A 174 1.72 -6.48 2.17
CA ARG A 174 1.61 -7.53 1.15
C ARG A 174 1.43 -8.92 1.74
N LEU A 175 1.91 -9.16 2.96
CA LEU A 175 1.63 -10.42 3.66
C LEU A 175 0.13 -10.58 3.94
N ALA A 176 -0.58 -9.49 4.28
CA ALA A 176 -2.03 -9.54 4.46
C ALA A 176 -2.76 -9.92 3.16
N ASN A 177 -2.27 -9.42 2.02
CA ASN A 177 -2.84 -9.77 0.71
C ASN A 177 -2.61 -11.24 0.36
N VAL A 178 -1.45 -11.80 0.73
CA VAL A 178 -1.17 -13.24 0.60
C VAL A 178 -2.13 -14.04 1.47
N VAL A 179 -2.35 -13.65 2.72
CA VAL A 179 -3.29 -14.35 3.61
C VAL A 179 -4.73 -14.26 3.11
N ASN A 180 -5.14 -13.11 2.55
CA ASN A 180 -6.48 -12.93 1.99
C ASN A 180 -6.68 -13.60 0.62
N GLY A 181 -5.62 -13.91 -0.12
CA GLY A 181 -5.71 -14.35 -1.52
C GLY A 181 -6.15 -13.23 -2.47
N GLU A 182 -5.83 -11.98 -2.17
CA GLU A 182 -6.22 -10.87 -3.05
C GLU A 182 -5.40 -10.86 -4.36
N HIS A 183 -5.87 -10.12 -5.37
CA HIS A 183 -5.21 -9.84 -6.65
C HIS A 183 -4.51 -11.01 -7.38
N THR A 184 -4.94 -12.25 -7.15
CA THR A 184 -4.51 -13.42 -7.93
C THR A 184 -5.43 -13.58 -9.13
N ARG A 185 -5.18 -12.78 -10.17
CA ARG A 185 -6.10 -12.65 -11.32
C ARG A 185 -5.59 -13.33 -12.58
N VAL A 186 -4.28 -13.32 -12.81
CA VAL A 186 -3.67 -13.84 -14.04
C VAL A 186 -3.18 -15.26 -13.81
N ALA A 187 -3.74 -16.21 -14.56
CA ALA A 187 -3.33 -17.61 -14.55
C ALA A 187 -1.85 -17.75 -14.91
N SER A 188 -1.16 -18.71 -14.30
CA SER A 188 0.27 -18.91 -14.51
C SER A 188 0.64 -20.38 -14.38
N ASP A 189 1.44 -20.87 -15.33
CA ASP A 189 2.00 -22.22 -15.32
C ASP A 189 3.42 -22.25 -14.69
N LEU A 190 3.85 -21.14 -14.07
CA LEU A 190 5.18 -21.03 -13.47
C LEU A 190 5.31 -21.91 -12.22
N PRO A 191 6.53 -22.42 -11.92
CA PRO A 191 6.77 -23.32 -10.80
C PRO A 191 6.76 -22.63 -9.42
N TRP A 192 6.31 -21.38 -9.34
CA TRP A 192 6.06 -20.66 -8.09
C TRP A 192 4.69 -19.96 -8.11
N ALA A 193 3.80 -20.39 -9.01
CA ALA A 193 2.41 -19.96 -9.01
C ALA A 193 1.73 -20.33 -7.69
N PHE A 194 0.82 -19.48 -7.23
CA PHE A 194 0.05 -19.72 -6.03
C PHE A 194 -1.31 -20.32 -6.40
N LEU A 195 -1.68 -21.40 -5.72
CA LEU A 195 -3.03 -21.98 -5.77
C LEU A 195 -3.66 -21.88 -4.37
N TYR A 196 -4.70 -21.07 -4.24
CA TYR A 196 -5.45 -20.96 -3.00
C TYR A 196 -6.48 -22.08 -2.91
N THR A 197 -6.37 -22.94 -1.89
CA THR A 197 -7.26 -24.09 -1.72
C THR A 197 -8.38 -23.81 -0.73
N ASN A 198 -8.23 -22.79 0.12
CA ASN A 198 -9.25 -22.41 1.09
C ASN A 198 -10.38 -21.60 0.43
N PRO A 199 -11.65 -22.02 0.55
CA PRO A 199 -12.78 -21.35 -0.09
C PRO A 199 -13.08 -19.95 0.45
N ALA A 200 -12.64 -19.64 1.67
CA ALA A 200 -12.88 -18.36 2.32
C ALA A 200 -12.00 -17.21 1.81
N THR A 201 -11.03 -17.50 0.94
CA THR A 201 -10.12 -16.52 0.35
C THR A 201 -10.80 -15.68 -0.73
N LEU A 202 -10.19 -14.54 -1.07
CA LEU A 202 -10.61 -13.62 -2.12
C LEU A 202 -9.97 -13.93 -3.49
N ALA A 203 -9.36 -15.11 -3.62
CA ALA A 203 -8.70 -15.54 -4.84
C ALA A 203 -9.69 -15.61 -6.01
N ALA A 204 -9.26 -15.21 -7.19
CA ALA A 204 -10.09 -15.30 -8.38
C ALA A 204 -10.47 -16.76 -8.66
N ARG A 205 -11.68 -16.94 -9.19
CA ARG A 205 -12.26 -18.22 -9.54
C ARG A 205 -12.61 -18.23 -11.02
N ASP A 206 -12.50 -19.39 -11.64
CA ASP A 206 -12.94 -19.60 -13.01
C ASP A 206 -14.47 -19.72 -13.11
N ALA A 207 -14.99 -19.96 -14.32
CA ALA A 207 -16.42 -20.12 -14.56
C ALA A 207 -17.05 -21.32 -13.83
N THR A 208 -16.24 -22.28 -13.35
CA THR A 208 -16.69 -23.44 -12.57
C THR A 208 -16.71 -23.16 -11.07
N GLY A 209 -16.19 -22.01 -10.64
CA GLY A 209 -16.04 -21.64 -9.23
C GLY A 209 -14.77 -22.18 -8.58
N ALA A 210 -13.88 -22.83 -9.35
CA ALA A 210 -12.59 -23.33 -8.86
C ALA A 210 -11.54 -22.22 -8.90
N THR A 211 -10.63 -22.23 -7.92
CA THR A 211 -9.41 -21.43 -7.97
C THR A 211 -8.42 -22.06 -8.95
N PHE A 212 -7.55 -21.24 -9.52
CA PHE A 212 -6.54 -21.68 -10.48
C PHE A 212 -5.14 -21.18 -10.08
N PRO A 213 -4.07 -21.86 -10.49
CA PRO A 213 -2.70 -21.38 -10.31
C PRO A 213 -2.51 -20.01 -10.93
N ALA A 214 -2.12 -19.03 -10.12
CA ALA A 214 -2.01 -17.64 -10.55
C ALA A 214 -0.63 -17.05 -10.20
N HIS A 215 -0.25 -16.00 -10.95
CA HIS A 215 0.93 -15.21 -10.61
C HIS A 215 0.80 -14.65 -9.18
N PRO A 216 1.81 -14.84 -8.30
CA PRO A 216 1.78 -14.28 -6.96
C PRO A 216 2.19 -12.80 -7.00
N ALA A 217 1.34 -11.94 -7.57
CA ALA A 217 1.64 -10.52 -7.75
C ALA A 217 2.06 -9.85 -6.42
N HIS A 218 1.41 -10.17 -5.30
CA HIS A 218 1.80 -9.64 -3.98
C HIS A 218 3.18 -10.05 -3.51
N LEU A 219 3.63 -11.25 -3.88
CA LEU A 219 4.99 -11.68 -3.57
C LEU A 219 6.00 -10.87 -4.37
N TYR A 220 5.70 -10.59 -5.64
CA TYR A 220 6.53 -9.70 -6.45
C TYR A 220 6.54 -8.29 -5.87
N GLU A 221 5.38 -7.79 -5.39
CA GLU A 221 5.28 -6.49 -4.70
C GLU A 221 6.11 -6.49 -3.40
N LEU A 222 6.01 -7.52 -2.57
CA LEU A 222 6.80 -7.67 -1.35
C LEU A 222 8.30 -7.63 -1.63
N LEU A 223 8.77 -8.40 -2.62
CA LEU A 223 10.18 -8.47 -2.99
C LEU A 223 10.69 -7.12 -3.52
N ALA A 224 9.89 -6.44 -4.34
CA ALA A 224 10.22 -5.11 -4.83
C ALA A 224 10.24 -4.09 -3.68
N ASP A 225 9.27 -4.13 -2.76
CA ASP A 225 9.20 -3.22 -1.61
C ASP A 225 10.44 -3.41 -0.70
N VAL A 226 10.86 -4.65 -0.45
CA VAL A 226 12.09 -4.97 0.30
C VAL A 226 13.34 -4.47 -0.43
N LEU A 227 13.43 -4.66 -1.75
CA LEU A 227 14.55 -4.18 -2.55
C LEU A 227 14.62 -2.65 -2.52
N ILE A 228 13.49 -1.97 -2.71
CA ILE A 228 13.39 -0.51 -2.61
C ILE A 228 13.83 -0.07 -1.22
N LEU A 229 13.34 -0.71 -0.15
CA LEU A 229 13.74 -0.38 1.21
C LEU A 229 15.25 -0.47 1.42
N ALA A 230 15.89 -1.55 0.93
CA ALA A 230 17.34 -1.71 1.02
C ALA A 230 18.10 -0.56 0.32
N VAL A 231 17.63 -0.18 -0.88
CA VAL A 231 18.18 0.95 -1.63
C VAL A 231 17.98 2.28 -0.86
N LEU A 232 16.82 2.49 -0.26
CA LEU A 232 16.54 3.71 0.51
C LEU A 232 17.37 3.81 1.79
N ILE A 233 17.61 2.70 2.49
CA ILE A 233 18.49 2.64 3.67
C ILE A 233 19.92 3.04 3.29
N PHE A 234 20.40 2.56 2.16
CA PHE A 234 21.71 2.98 1.64
C PHE A 234 21.71 4.47 1.28
N ALA A 235 20.67 4.94 0.58
CA ALA A 235 20.54 6.31 0.12
C ALA A 235 20.44 7.34 1.27
N ILE A 236 19.64 7.05 2.30
CA ILE A 236 19.42 7.98 3.43
C ILE A 236 20.69 8.19 4.23
N SER A 237 21.52 7.15 4.36
CA SER A 237 22.82 7.20 5.03
C SER A 237 23.81 8.09 4.28
N ARG A 238 23.61 8.30 2.97
CA ARG A 238 24.51 9.07 2.10
C ARG A 238 24.01 10.49 1.80
N TRP A 239 22.70 10.68 1.70
CA TRP A 239 22.09 11.94 1.26
C TRP A 239 21.44 12.74 2.39
N GLY A 240 21.23 12.14 3.56
CA GLY A 240 20.53 12.76 4.68
C GLY A 240 19.12 13.23 4.33
N GLY A 241 18.61 14.22 5.07
CA GLY A 241 17.23 14.73 4.94
C GLY A 241 17.03 15.79 3.86
N SER A 242 17.39 15.48 2.62
CA SER A 242 17.38 16.44 1.51
C SER A 242 16.09 16.42 0.66
N GLY A 243 15.22 15.43 0.85
CA GLY A 243 14.08 15.12 -0.01
C GLY A 243 14.41 14.13 -1.13
N ARG A 244 15.69 13.74 -1.28
CA ARG A 244 16.15 12.85 -2.34
C ARG A 244 15.70 11.41 -2.13
N VAL A 245 15.64 10.96 -0.88
CA VAL A 245 15.25 9.58 -0.54
C VAL A 245 13.77 9.40 -0.81
N PHE A 246 12.95 10.38 -0.47
CA PHE A 246 11.52 10.37 -0.80
C PHE A 246 11.28 10.40 -2.31
N ALA A 247 12.03 11.23 -3.05
CA ALA A 247 11.94 11.24 -4.51
C ALA A 247 12.36 9.89 -5.13
N LEU A 248 13.41 9.25 -4.59
CA LEU A 248 13.83 7.91 -5.02
C LEU A 248 12.75 6.86 -4.74
N TYR A 249 12.17 6.87 -3.54
CA TYR A 249 11.03 6.02 -3.18
C TYR A 249 9.87 6.19 -4.15
N ALA A 250 9.42 7.44 -4.35
CA ALA A 250 8.27 7.74 -5.19
C ALA A 250 8.52 7.31 -6.65
N PHE A 251 9.73 7.51 -7.17
CA PHE A 251 10.10 7.09 -8.52
C PHE A 251 10.15 5.56 -8.64
N SER A 252 10.91 4.89 -7.77
CA SER A 252 11.11 3.43 -7.82
C SER A 252 9.80 2.67 -7.60
N TYR A 253 8.98 3.08 -6.62
CA TYR A 253 7.69 2.46 -6.38
C TYR A 253 6.73 2.72 -7.54
N SER A 254 6.72 3.92 -8.13
CA SER A 254 5.87 4.20 -9.30
C SER A 254 6.25 3.36 -10.52
N LEU A 255 7.55 3.23 -10.81
CA LEU A 255 8.03 2.38 -11.90
C LEU A 255 7.58 0.94 -11.70
N PHE A 256 7.81 0.39 -10.51
CA PHE A 256 7.40 -0.97 -10.19
C PHE A 256 5.87 -1.12 -10.22
N ARG A 257 5.13 -0.16 -9.66
CA ARG A 257 3.66 -0.17 -9.66
C ARG A 257 3.09 -0.19 -11.07
N PHE A 258 3.68 0.56 -12.00
CA PHE A 258 3.25 0.55 -13.39
C PHE A 258 3.39 -0.84 -14.02
N LEU A 259 4.52 -1.51 -13.79
CA LEU A 259 4.82 -2.83 -14.34
C LEU A 259 3.97 -3.95 -13.71
N ILE A 260 3.84 -3.97 -12.39
CA ILE A 260 3.12 -5.05 -11.70
C ILE A 260 1.61 -5.00 -11.98
N THR A 261 1.06 -3.82 -12.30
CA THR A 261 -0.38 -3.65 -12.54
C THR A 261 -0.88 -4.46 -13.75
N PHE A 262 -0.02 -4.78 -14.73
CA PHE A 262 -0.38 -5.70 -15.82
C PHE A 262 -0.75 -7.11 -15.32
N LEU A 263 -0.19 -7.55 -14.20
CA LEU A 263 -0.51 -8.83 -13.56
C LEU A 263 -1.73 -8.76 -12.63
N ARG A 264 -2.26 -7.56 -12.37
CA ARG A 264 -3.38 -7.35 -11.44
C ARG A 264 -4.74 -7.26 -12.14
N GLN A 265 -4.75 -7.06 -13.46
CA GLN A 265 -5.96 -6.87 -14.28
C GLN A 265 -6.94 -5.87 -13.66
N ASP A 266 -6.41 -4.72 -13.21
CA ASP A 266 -7.22 -3.61 -12.72
C ASP A 266 -8.02 -2.99 -13.90
N GLU A 267 -9.16 -2.36 -13.60
CA GLU A 267 -10.01 -1.71 -14.62
C GLU A 267 -9.24 -0.65 -15.43
N LEU A 268 -9.47 -0.65 -16.75
CA LEU A 268 -8.77 0.22 -17.70
C LEU A 268 -9.54 1.52 -17.94
N TYR A 269 -8.80 2.63 -17.97
CA TYR A 269 -9.29 3.95 -18.33
C TYR A 269 -8.49 4.46 -19.54
N GLY A 270 -8.90 4.03 -20.73
CA GLY A 270 -8.13 4.18 -21.97
C GLY A 270 -7.04 3.12 -22.08
N PRO A 271 -5.78 3.47 -22.42
CA PRO A 271 -4.69 2.48 -22.59
C PRO A 271 -4.19 1.87 -21.28
N PHE A 272 -4.45 2.50 -20.13
CA PHE A 272 -3.89 2.11 -18.84
C PHE A 272 -4.95 2.16 -17.73
N SER A 273 -4.70 1.43 -16.64
CA SER A 273 -5.51 1.48 -15.42
C SER A 273 -5.31 2.79 -14.64
N GLN A 274 -6.24 3.09 -13.73
CA GLN A 274 -6.12 4.24 -12.81
C GLN A 274 -4.79 4.21 -12.04
N ALA A 275 -4.38 3.04 -11.55
CA ALA A 275 -3.13 2.89 -10.80
C ALA A 275 -1.89 3.18 -11.67
N GLN A 276 -1.92 2.80 -12.95
CA GLN A 276 -0.84 3.09 -13.90
C GLN A 276 -0.76 4.58 -14.24
N TRP A 277 -1.89 5.26 -14.43
CA TRP A 277 -1.90 6.71 -14.64
C TRP A 277 -1.31 7.49 -13.46
N ILE A 278 -1.69 7.10 -12.25
CA ILE A 278 -1.15 7.70 -11.02
C ILE A 278 0.36 7.42 -10.91
N ALA A 279 0.79 6.19 -11.22
CA ALA A 279 2.20 5.83 -11.23
C ALA A 279 3.00 6.65 -12.25
N VAL A 280 2.48 6.87 -13.46
CA VAL A 280 3.14 7.74 -14.46
C VAL A 280 3.26 9.17 -13.95
N ALA A 281 2.17 9.74 -13.42
CA ALA A 281 2.17 11.11 -12.92
C ALA A 281 3.19 11.32 -11.78
N ILE A 282 3.16 10.45 -10.77
CA ILE A 282 4.09 10.51 -9.63
C ILE A 282 5.52 10.22 -10.10
N GLY A 283 5.71 9.23 -10.96
CA GLY A 283 7.01 8.85 -11.51
C GLY A 283 7.67 9.99 -12.29
N LEU A 284 6.93 10.73 -13.11
CA LEU A 284 7.47 11.88 -13.85
C LEU A 284 7.89 13.01 -12.92
N VAL A 285 7.06 13.33 -11.91
CA VAL A 285 7.38 14.38 -10.92
C VAL A 285 8.60 13.99 -10.09
N ALA A 286 8.64 12.75 -9.59
CA ALA A 286 9.75 12.23 -8.79
C ALA A 286 11.04 12.12 -9.62
N GLY A 287 10.93 11.67 -10.88
CA GLY A 287 12.06 11.60 -11.82
C GLY A 287 12.64 12.97 -12.15
N LEU A 288 11.79 13.98 -12.37
CA LEU A 288 12.22 15.36 -12.54
C LEU A 288 12.92 15.88 -11.28
N ALA A 289 12.37 15.62 -10.08
CA ALA A 289 13.02 16.01 -8.83
C ALA A 289 14.41 15.40 -8.68
N LEU A 290 14.56 14.09 -8.96
CA LEU A 290 15.86 13.40 -8.96
C LEU A 290 16.83 14.01 -9.98
N PHE A 291 16.36 14.31 -11.20
CA PHE A 291 17.17 14.96 -12.23
C PHE A 291 17.66 16.35 -11.79
N LEU A 292 16.78 17.15 -11.17
CA LEU A 292 17.13 18.47 -10.65
C LEU A 292 18.10 18.39 -9.46
N PHE A 293 18.01 17.34 -8.63
CA PHE A 293 19.00 17.07 -7.58
C PHE A 293 20.35 16.66 -8.17
N TRP A 294 20.36 15.83 -9.21
CA TRP A 294 21.58 15.36 -9.88
C TRP A 294 22.32 16.50 -10.60
N THR A 295 21.59 17.39 -11.28
CA THR A 295 22.15 18.57 -11.95
C THR A 295 22.55 19.70 -10.98
N GLY A 296 22.40 19.51 -9.67
CA GLY A 296 22.73 20.52 -8.65
C GLY A 296 21.78 21.73 -8.62
N ARG A 297 20.68 21.70 -9.37
CA ARG A 297 19.70 22.80 -9.43
C ARG A 297 18.81 22.88 -8.19
N LEU A 298 18.63 21.76 -7.49
CA LEU A 298 18.03 21.74 -6.16
C LEU A 298 19.12 21.73 -5.08
N SER A 299 19.22 22.84 -4.35
CA SER A 299 20.11 22.96 -3.20
C SER A 299 19.62 22.08 -2.03
N THR A 300 20.49 21.25 -1.48
CA THR A 300 20.25 20.48 -0.25
C THR A 300 20.29 21.41 0.98
N ARG A 301 19.22 22.20 1.13
CA ARG A 301 19.05 23.20 2.20
C ARG A 301 19.13 22.65 3.63
N THR A 302 19.14 21.33 3.81
CA THR A 302 19.27 20.65 5.11
C THR A 302 20.52 21.11 5.88
N MET A 303 21.62 21.46 5.19
CA MET A 303 22.81 22.04 5.86
C MET A 303 22.55 23.44 6.45
N HIS A 304 21.66 24.24 5.86
CA HIS A 304 21.37 25.59 6.34
C HIS A 304 20.38 25.58 7.51
N TRP A 305 19.42 24.65 7.52
CA TRP A 305 18.45 24.52 8.62
C TRP A 305 19.14 24.12 9.94
N ARG A 306 20.14 23.21 9.90
CA ARG A 306 20.97 22.85 11.06
C ARG A 306 21.81 24.01 11.59
N ARG A 307 22.41 24.81 10.70
CA ARG A 307 23.16 26.03 11.09
C ARG A 307 22.25 27.08 11.72
N ALA A 308 21.03 27.25 11.23
CA ALA A 308 20.06 28.21 11.77
C ALA A 308 19.60 27.87 13.21
N ARG A 309 19.67 26.60 13.64
CA ARG A 309 19.35 26.17 15.01
C ARG A 309 20.58 25.84 15.89
N GLY A 310 21.81 26.07 15.40
CA GLY A 310 23.03 25.77 16.17
C GLY A 310 23.27 24.28 16.44
N GLN A 311 22.61 23.37 15.71
CA GLN A 311 22.81 21.93 15.88
C GLN A 311 24.02 21.45 15.05
N ALA A 312 25.10 21.08 15.73
CA ALA A 312 26.31 20.55 15.10
C ALA A 312 26.01 19.27 14.28
N PRO A 313 26.73 19.02 13.17
CA PRO A 313 26.65 17.74 12.47
C PRO A 313 27.00 16.60 13.44
N PRO A 314 26.42 15.39 13.28
CA PRO A 314 26.83 14.25 14.08
C PRO A 314 28.32 14.00 13.86
N ILE A 315 29.06 13.90 14.96
CA ILE A 315 30.46 13.47 14.94
C ILE A 315 30.44 12.04 14.43
N ASN A 316 31.10 11.81 13.28
CA ASN A 316 31.36 10.45 12.82
C ASN A 316 32.20 9.77 13.92
N PRO A 317 31.80 8.62 14.48
CA PRO A 317 32.74 7.87 15.31
C PRO A 317 33.99 7.62 14.47
N ASP A 318 35.12 7.98 15.03
CA ASP A 318 36.42 7.75 14.43
C ASP A 318 36.49 6.26 14.04
N PRO A 319 36.97 5.88 12.84
CA PRO A 319 37.19 4.47 12.48
C PRO A 319 38.26 3.75 13.35
N SER A 320 38.66 4.32 14.49
CA SER A 320 39.66 3.78 15.41
C SER A 320 39.16 3.48 16.83
N ASP A 321 37.85 3.54 17.11
CA ASP A 321 37.24 3.07 18.37
C ASP A 321 36.47 1.73 18.23
#